data_AF-A0A8F5RJS6-F1
#
_entry.id   AF-A0A8F5RJS6-F1
#
_cell.length_a   1.000
_cell.length_b   1.000
_cell.length_c   1.000
_cell.angle_alpha   90.00
_cell.angle_beta   90.00
_cell.angle_gamma   90.00
#
_symmetry.space_group_name_H-M   'P 1'
#
loop_
_entity.id
_entity.type
_entity.pdbx_description
1 polymer ?
#
loop_
_entity_poly.entity_id
_entity_poly.type
_entity_poly.pdbx_seq_one_letter_code
_entity_poly.pdbx_strand_id
1 'polypeptide(L)'
;MATPFLRGDNHAQIDLAVEIPTTYPDAQLDMFYVYPALTLANGKSISQTQCQANILGNSYQRWRRHLNGTTRWNPLTDSVTTHLAVVEESLLREVE
;
A
#
# COMPACT_ATOMS: atom_id res chain seq x y z
N MET A 1 -14.56 2.32 29.57
CA MET A 1 -14.24 0.88 29.42
C MET A 1 -13.36 0.73 28.19
N ALA A 2 -12.41 -0.20 28.27
CA ALA A 2 -11.23 -0.32 27.44
C ALA A 2 -11.49 -0.79 26.01
N THR A 3 -10.58 -0.42 25.10
CA THR A 3 -10.01 -1.41 24.18
C THR A 3 -8.50 -1.41 24.42
N PRO A 4 -7.93 -2.52 24.92
CA PRO A 4 -6.49 -2.62 25.09
C PRO A 4 -5.88 -2.83 23.70
N PHE A 5 -4.92 -1.97 23.31
CA PHE A 5 -4.07 -2.23 22.16
C PHE A 5 -3.23 -3.48 22.47
N LEU A 6 -3.75 -4.66 22.10
CA LEU A 6 -3.00 -5.90 22.13
C LEU A 6 -2.52 -6.20 20.71
N ARG A 7 -1.19 -6.13 20.54
CA ARG A 7 -0.37 -6.76 19.49
C ARG A 7 -0.34 -6.07 18.12
N GLY A 8 0.88 -5.76 17.68
CA GLY A 8 1.22 -5.28 16.33
C GLY A 8 1.16 -3.76 16.25
N ASP A 9 2.32 -3.09 16.23
CA ASP A 9 2.39 -1.64 16.05
C ASP A 9 1.80 -1.25 14.68
N ASN A 10 0.56 -0.78 14.68
CA ASN A 10 -0.04 -0.08 13.55
C ASN A 10 -0.06 1.41 13.91
N HIS A 11 0.77 2.17 13.22
CA HIS A 11 0.94 3.60 13.44
C HIS A 11 -0.36 4.34 13.10
N ALA A 12 -0.75 5.31 13.93
CA ALA A 12 -1.96 6.12 13.71
C ALA A 12 -1.89 7.01 12.45
N GLN A 13 -0.68 7.22 11.93
CA GLN A 13 -0.40 7.99 10.73
C GLN A 13 0.76 7.35 9.98
N ILE A 14 0.63 7.32 8.65
CA ILE A 14 1.69 6.89 7.73
C ILE A 14 1.87 7.93 6.62
N ASP A 15 3.07 7.99 6.08
CA ASP A 15 3.36 8.61 4.79
C ASP A 15 3.15 7.57 3.70
N LEU A 16 2.37 7.95 2.69
CA LEU A 16 2.12 7.14 1.50
C LEU A 16 2.81 7.78 0.30
N ALA A 17 3.58 7.00 -0.44
CA ALA A 17 4.09 7.36 -1.75
C ALA A 17 3.58 6.38 -2.81
N VAL A 18 3.24 6.90 -4.00
CA VAL A 18 2.80 6.12 -5.15
C VAL A 18 3.83 6.30 -6.26
N GLU A 19 4.27 5.22 -6.87
CA GLU A 19 5.15 5.28 -8.03
C GLU A 19 4.32 5.46 -9.30
N ILE A 20 4.61 6.51 -10.05
CA ILE A 20 3.96 6.82 -11.32
C ILE A 20 4.91 6.41 -12.45
N PRO A 21 4.58 5.36 -13.23
CA PRO A 21 5.38 4.97 -14.39
C PRO A 21 5.41 6.09 -15.44
N THR A 22 6.50 6.17 -16.19
CA THR A 22 6.66 7.16 -17.28
C THR A 22 5.62 7.04 -18.39
N THR A 23 5.02 5.85 -18.55
CA THR A 23 3.96 5.57 -19.53
C THR A 23 2.56 5.69 -18.94
N TYR A 24 2.39 6.28 -17.77
CA TYR A 24 1.06 6.57 -17.23
C TYR A 24 0.32 7.60 -18.13
N PRO A 25 -0.98 7.42 -18.42
CA PRO A 25 -1.90 6.44 -17.84
C PRO A 25 -1.97 5.09 -18.57
N ASP A 26 -1.23 4.87 -19.67
CA ASP A 26 -1.24 3.59 -20.39
C ASP A 26 -0.75 2.43 -19.52
N ALA A 27 0.23 2.67 -18.66
CA ALA A 27 0.66 1.72 -17.64
C ALA A 27 -0.17 1.82 -16.36
N GLN A 28 -0.48 0.64 -15.82
CA GLN A 28 -1.14 0.49 -14.53
C GLN A 28 -0.27 0.98 -13.37
N LEU A 29 -0.90 1.63 -12.40
CA LEU A 29 -0.34 1.83 -11.07
C LEU A 29 -0.51 0.54 -10.25
N ASP A 30 0.60 -0.10 -9.89
CA ASP A 30 0.62 -1.36 -9.12
C ASP A 30 1.50 -1.31 -7.86
N MET A 31 2.16 -0.18 -7.62
CA MET A 31 3.15 0.02 -6.57
C MET A 31 2.79 1.20 -5.65
N PHE A 32 2.78 0.96 -4.35
CA PHE A 32 2.77 2.01 -3.34
C PHE A 32 3.76 1.71 -2.21
N TYR A 33 4.05 2.72 -1.41
CA TYR A 33 5.12 2.72 -0.42
C TYR A 33 4.63 3.36 0.86
N VAL A 34 4.89 2.72 1.99
CA VAL A 34 4.47 3.22 3.32
C VAL A 34 5.66 3.44 4.23
N TYR A 35 5.62 4.53 4.98
CA TYR A 35 6.56 4.81 6.06
C TYR A 35 5.81 5.38 7.26
N PRO A 36 6.05 4.91 8.49
CA PRO A 36 6.86 3.74 8.86
C PRO A 36 6.28 2.41 8.31
N ALA A 37 7.08 1.34 8.32
CA ALA A 37 6.67 0.03 7.83
C ALA A 37 5.55 -0.57 8.68
N LEU A 38 4.57 -1.19 8.02
CA LEU A 38 3.40 -1.80 8.66
C LEU A 38 3.60 -3.32 8.83
N THR A 39 2.91 -3.86 9.83
CA THR A 39 2.84 -5.31 10.08
C THR A 39 1.38 -5.77 10.11
N LEU A 40 1.15 -7.07 9.92
CA LEU A 40 -0.19 -7.65 10.11
C LEU A 40 -0.61 -7.45 11.57
N ALA A 41 -1.92 -7.43 11.87
CA ALA A 41 -2.44 -7.34 13.23
C ALA A 41 -1.87 -8.43 14.18
N ASN A 42 -1.46 -9.59 13.65
CA ASN A 42 -0.80 -10.65 14.40
C ASN A 42 0.72 -10.47 14.59
N GLY A 43 1.28 -9.32 14.19
CA GLY A 43 2.69 -8.95 14.25
C GLY A 43 3.59 -9.57 13.18
N LYS A 44 3.03 -10.33 12.22
CA LYS A 44 3.80 -10.92 11.13
C LYS A 44 4.04 -9.92 9.99
N SER A 45 5.09 -10.16 9.22
CA SER A 45 5.34 -9.41 7.99
C SER A 45 4.23 -9.64 6.98
N ILE A 46 3.86 -8.57 6.29
CA ILE A 46 2.82 -8.58 5.27
C ILE A 46 3.39 -9.23 4.00
N SER A 47 2.60 -10.07 3.34
CA SER A 47 3.08 -10.78 2.15
C SER A 47 3.44 -9.78 1.03
N GLN A 48 4.53 -10.06 0.31
CA GLN A 48 5.03 -9.22 -0.79
C GLN A 48 5.42 -7.79 -0.36
N THR A 49 5.76 -7.60 0.92
CA THR A 49 6.26 -6.31 1.46
C THR A 49 7.70 -6.38 1.97
N GLN A 50 8.45 -7.43 1.62
CA GLN A 50 9.81 -7.64 2.12
C GLN A 50 10.85 -6.70 1.50
N CYS A 51 10.47 -5.98 0.44
CA CYS A 51 11.33 -5.01 -0.22
C CYS A 51 11.15 -3.62 0.39
N GLN A 52 12.22 -2.83 0.37
CA GLN A 52 12.21 -1.44 0.78
C GLN A 52 12.68 -0.55 -0.36
N ALA A 53 12.25 0.71 -0.33
CA ALA A 53 12.77 1.77 -1.20
C ALA A 53 13.18 2.98 -0.37
N ASN A 54 14.32 3.57 -0.72
CA ASN A 54 14.75 4.83 -0.10
C ASN A 54 14.08 6.00 -0.82
N ILE A 55 13.19 6.70 -0.14
CA ILE A 55 12.48 7.87 -0.66
C ILE A 55 12.74 9.03 0.31
N LEU A 56 13.35 10.10 -0.19
CA LEU A 56 13.71 11.30 0.60
C LEU A 56 14.51 10.98 1.89
N GLY A 57 15.33 9.93 1.87
CA GLY A 57 16.18 9.54 3.00
C GLY A 57 15.51 8.59 4.00
N ASN A 58 14.22 8.26 3.82
CA ASN A 58 13.51 7.30 4.65
C ASN A 58 13.37 5.95 3.92
N SER A 59 13.43 4.86 4.69
CA SER A 59 13.23 3.51 4.14
C SER A 59 11.75 3.16 4.16
N TYR A 60 11.09 3.30 3.01
CA TYR A 60 9.68 2.94 2.85
C TYR A 60 9.54 1.44 2.59
N GLN A 61 8.56 0.83 3.23
CA GLN A 61 8.13 -0.53 2.91
C GLN A 61 7.39 -0.51 1.58
N ARG A 62 7.81 -1.36 0.64
CA ARG A 62 7.26 -1.42 -0.71
C ARG A 62 6.11 -2.41 -0.77
N TRP A 63 5.00 -1.98 -1.35
CA TRP A 63 3.80 -2.78 -1.57
C TRP A 63 3.50 -2.89 -3.05
N ARG A 64 3.27 -4.12 -3.51
CA ARG A 64 2.84 -4.40 -4.88
C ARG A 64 1.47 -5.06 -4.86
N ARG A 65 0.48 -4.43 -5.48
CA ARG A 65 -0.90 -4.95 -5.54
C ARG A 65 -1.37 -4.88 -6.98
N HIS A 66 -1.59 -6.05 -7.57
CA HIS A 66 -2.12 -6.18 -8.93
C HIS A 66 -3.63 -6.28 -8.85
N LEU A 67 -4.31 -5.53 -9.71
CA LEU A 67 -5.73 -5.77 -9.92
C LEU A 67 -5.91 -7.20 -10.45
N ASN A 68 -6.88 -7.93 -9.90
CA ASN A 68 -7.13 -9.31 -10.30
C ASN A 68 -7.65 -9.36 -11.75
N GLY A 69 -7.51 -10.48 -12.47
CA GLY A 69 -7.86 -10.53 -13.90
C GLY A 69 -9.30 -10.09 -14.27
N THR A 70 -10.21 -10.04 -13.29
CA THR A 70 -11.59 -9.55 -13.39
C THR A 70 -11.67 -8.02 -13.43
N THR A 71 -10.87 -7.33 -12.64
CA THR A 71 -10.74 -5.85 -12.67
C THR A 71 -9.43 -5.50 -13.35
N ARG A 72 -9.48 -4.85 -14.50
CA ARG A 72 -8.25 -4.46 -15.22
C ARG A 72 -8.13 -2.95 -15.22
N TRP A 73 -6.89 -2.48 -15.13
CA TRP A 73 -6.59 -1.08 -15.34
C TRP A 73 -7.07 -0.65 -16.73
N ASN A 74 -7.83 0.43 -16.75
CA ASN A 74 -8.32 1.07 -17.95
C ASN A 74 -7.74 2.50 -18.03
N PRO A 75 -6.76 2.76 -18.90
CA PRO A 75 -6.12 4.07 -19.05
C PRO A 75 -7.07 5.25 -19.31
N LEU A 76 -8.29 4.97 -19.78
CA LEU A 76 -9.30 6.00 -20.09
C LEU A 76 -10.13 6.41 -18.88
N THR A 77 -10.20 5.58 -17.84
CA THR A 77 -11.10 5.80 -16.68
C THR A 77 -10.39 5.71 -15.34
N ASP A 78 -9.32 4.94 -15.26
CA ASP A 78 -8.53 4.80 -14.05
C ASP A 78 -7.51 5.92 -13.89
N SER A 79 -7.19 6.21 -12.62
CA SER A 79 -6.32 7.31 -12.25
C SER A 79 -5.62 7.02 -10.92
N VAL A 80 -4.77 7.95 -10.48
CA VAL A 80 -4.21 7.93 -9.12
C VAL A 80 -5.32 7.78 -8.08
N THR A 81 -6.47 8.44 -8.26
CA THR A 81 -7.60 8.34 -7.31
C THR A 81 -8.18 6.93 -7.23
N THR A 82 -8.37 6.25 -8.38
CA THR A 82 -8.88 4.87 -8.36
C THR A 82 -7.83 3.91 -7.80
N HIS A 83 -6.54 4.18 -8.00
CA HIS A 83 -5.47 3.44 -7.36
C HIS A 83 -5.44 3.64 -5.84
N LEU A 84 -5.68 4.85 -5.32
CA LEU A 84 -5.75 5.09 -3.88
C LEU A 84 -6.86 4.28 -3.19
N ALA A 85 -7.98 4.01 -3.87
CA ALA A 85 -9.00 3.11 -3.34
C ALA A 85 -8.49 1.67 -3.19
N VAL A 86 -7.61 1.20 -4.10
CA VAL A 86 -6.95 -0.12 -3.98
C VAL A 86 -5.96 -0.13 -2.81
N VAL A 87 -5.24 0.96 -2.60
CA VAL A 87 -4.34 1.12 -1.45
C VAL A 87 -5.13 1.03 -0.15
N GLU A 88 -6.22 1.80 -0.02
CA GLU A 88 -7.08 1.80 1.17
C GLU A 88 -7.64 0.40 1.45
N GLU A 89 -8.17 -0.28 0.43
CA GLU A 89 -8.69 -1.65 0.55
C GLU A 89 -7.60 -2.64 1.02
N SER A 90 -6.37 -2.50 0.50
CA SER A 90 -5.24 -3.34 0.89
C SER A 90 -4.84 -3.12 2.34
N LEU A 91 -4.82 -1.87 2.80
CA LEU A 91 -4.52 -1.52 4.19
C LEU A 91 -5.61 -2.06 5.13
N LEU A 92 -6.89 -1.81 4.83
CA LEU A 92 -8.02 -2.31 5.62
C LEU A 92 -8.04 -3.83 5.71
N ARG A 93 -7.72 -4.54 4.62
CA ARG A 93 -7.76 -6.01 4.59
C ARG A 93 -6.63 -6.67 5.38
N GLU A 94 -5.44 -6.06 5.38
CA GLU A 94 -4.23 -6.74 5.87
C GLU A 94 -3.75 -6.19 7.23
N VAL A 95 -4.07 -4.94 7.55
CA VAL A 95 -3.53 -4.24 8.71
C VAL A 95 -4.53 -4.19 9.87
N GLU A 96 -5.83 -4.02 9.59
CA GLU A 96 -6.92 -4.13 10.58
C GLU A 96 -7.35 -5.59 10.83
#